data_AF-A0A935XZ48-F1
#
_entry.id   AF-A0A935XZ48-F1
#
_cell.length_a   1.000
_cell.length_b   1.000
_cell.length_c   1.000
_cell.angle_alpha   90.00
_cell.angle_beta   90.00
_cell.angle_gamma   90.00
#
_symmetry.space_group_name_H-M   'P 1'
#
loop_
_entity.id
_entity.type
_entity.pdbx_description
1 polymer ?
#
loop_
_entity_poly.entity_id
_entity_poly.type
_entity_poly.pdbx_seq_one_letter_code
_entity_poly.pdbx_strand_id
1 'polypeptide(L)'
;MLWQEIQVERSFLFHLETREFMLSTRINFGNEAMPGYQNISLENDSLFITTAEDANYMVMATQEKDSVKAGIKKPLRLRALYSIGNANLVVPEYNSKATVKTYSENKKIKNESTSGVMLEISDGSNIKVLELYGRKGEEGTPQVFENEKVKVAVSYGSSVMKLPFQLHLRDFQMDRYPGTDNPSSYASEITLEDNEKQVLRDQRIYMESYFGL
;
A
#
# COMPACT_ATOMS: atom_id res chain seq x y z
N MET A 1 -7.52 -33.34 -14.58
CA MET A 1 -7.77 -32.07 -13.86
C MET A 1 -6.47 -31.29 -13.92
N LEU A 2 -6.34 -30.41 -14.92
CA LEU A 2 -5.13 -29.63 -15.18
C LEU A 2 -5.26 -28.31 -14.44
N TRP A 3 -4.40 -28.10 -13.45
CA TRP A 3 -4.27 -26.82 -12.77
C TRP A 3 -3.64 -25.83 -13.75
N GLN A 4 -4.41 -24.85 -14.23
CA GLN A 4 -3.87 -23.67 -14.88
C GLN A 4 -3.24 -22.81 -13.79
N GLU A 5 -1.91 -22.67 -13.86
CA GLU A 5 -1.16 -21.71 -13.08
C GLU A 5 -1.60 -20.30 -13.51
N ILE A 6 -2.34 -19.61 -12.64
CA ILE A 6 -2.77 -18.24 -12.86
C ILE A 6 -1.51 -17.37 -12.77
N GLN A 7 -0.96 -16.98 -13.91
CA GLN A 7 0.06 -15.93 -13.97
C GLN A 7 -0.64 -14.61 -13.63
N VAL A 8 -0.43 -14.13 -12.40
CA VAL A 8 -0.98 -12.85 -11.94
C VAL A 8 -0.21 -11.73 -12.63
N GLU A 9 -0.81 -11.13 -13.66
CA GLU A 9 -0.30 -9.90 -14.26
C GLU A 9 -0.47 -8.75 -13.26
N ARG A 10 0.64 -8.10 -12.88
CA ARG A 10 0.65 -6.92 -12.01
C ARG A 10 1.18 -5.74 -12.79
N SER A 11 0.34 -4.73 -12.96
CA SER A 11 0.70 -3.46 -13.60
C SER A 11 1.06 -2.43 -12.54
N PHE A 12 2.15 -1.71 -12.76
CA PHE A 12 2.65 -0.68 -11.86
C PHE A 12 2.84 0.62 -12.66
N LEU A 13 2.53 1.76 -12.03
CA LEU A 13 2.79 3.09 -12.57
C LEU A 13 4.04 3.66 -11.91
N PHE A 14 5.04 4.00 -12.72
CA PHE A 14 6.27 4.63 -12.25
C PHE A 14 6.35 6.08 -12.69
N HIS A 15 6.79 6.95 -11.77
CA HIS A 15 7.14 8.32 -12.09
C HIS A 15 8.64 8.39 -12.46
N LEU A 16 9.03 9.39 -13.25
CA LEU A 16 10.44 9.75 -13.40
C LEU A 16 11.08 9.94 -12.01
N GLU A 17 12.31 9.46 -11.86
CA GLU A 17 13.13 9.51 -10.64
C GLU A 17 12.68 8.57 -9.51
N THR A 18 11.98 7.48 -9.86
CA THR A 18 11.56 6.43 -8.90
C THR A 18 12.51 5.24 -8.89
N ARG A 19 12.63 4.63 -7.71
CA ARG A 19 13.45 3.44 -7.46
C ARG A 19 12.57 2.41 -6.80
N GLU A 20 12.43 1.26 -7.44
CA GLU A 20 11.40 0.29 -7.06
C GLU A 20 11.99 -1.10 -6.97
N PHE A 21 11.52 -1.85 -5.97
CA PHE A 21 11.90 -3.24 -5.77
C PHE A 21 10.67 -4.12 -5.92
N MET A 22 10.63 -4.90 -7.00
CA MET A 22 9.46 -5.68 -7.37
C MET A 22 9.84 -7.11 -7.69
N LEU A 23 9.21 -8.06 -7.00
CA LEU A 23 9.31 -9.50 -7.31
C LEU A 23 10.77 -9.92 -7.55
N SER A 24 11.69 -9.49 -6.65
CA SER A 24 13.15 -9.69 -6.71
C SER A 24 13.95 -8.91 -7.76
N THR A 25 13.29 -8.05 -8.56
CA THR A 25 13.93 -7.18 -9.56
C THR A 25 14.04 -5.75 -9.03
N ARG A 26 15.25 -5.18 -9.14
CA ARG A 26 15.54 -3.78 -8.82
C ARG A 26 15.41 -2.94 -10.08
N ILE A 27 14.45 -2.01 -10.10
CA ILE A 27 14.23 -1.10 -11.23
C ILE A 27 14.56 0.33 -10.80
N ASN A 28 15.34 1.02 -11.62
CA ASN A 28 15.64 2.43 -11.46
C ASN A 28 15.10 3.17 -12.69
N PHE A 29 14.14 4.07 -12.48
CA PHE A 29 13.58 4.89 -13.54
C PHE A 29 14.09 6.32 -13.32
N GLY A 30 15.20 6.68 -13.97
CA GLY A 30 15.89 7.94 -13.72
C GLY A 30 17.14 8.10 -14.60
N ASN A 31 17.66 9.33 -14.67
CA ASN A 31 18.81 9.65 -15.53
C ASN A 31 20.15 9.25 -14.91
N GLU A 32 20.23 9.13 -13.59
CA GLU A 32 21.40 8.60 -12.90
C GLU A 32 21.33 7.07 -12.84
N ALA A 33 22.23 6.40 -13.55
CA ALA A 33 22.29 4.93 -13.55
C ALA A 33 22.76 4.38 -12.20
N MET A 34 22.09 3.35 -11.72
CA MET A 34 22.41 2.63 -10.49
C MET A 34 23.02 1.25 -10.80
N PRO A 35 24.22 0.94 -10.28
CA PRO A 35 24.80 -0.39 -10.40
C PRO A 35 23.90 -1.48 -9.80
N GLY A 36 23.71 -2.58 -10.52
CA GLY A 36 22.87 -3.70 -10.06
C GLY A 36 21.36 -3.49 -10.21
N TYR A 37 20.93 -2.42 -10.89
CA TYR A 37 19.52 -2.16 -11.22
C TYR A 37 19.28 -2.33 -12.72
N GLN A 38 18.03 -2.61 -13.07
CA GLN A 38 17.54 -2.42 -14.42
C GLN A 38 17.22 -0.94 -14.59
N ASN A 39 18.07 -0.23 -15.32
CA ASN A 39 18.01 1.21 -15.46
C ASN A 39 17.20 1.57 -16.69
N ILE A 40 16.20 2.42 -16.51
CA ILE A 40 15.46 3.03 -17.60
C ILE A 40 15.65 4.54 -17.49
N SER A 41 16.23 5.15 -18.53
CA SER A 41 16.49 6.59 -18.58
C SER A 41 15.71 7.25 -19.71
N LEU A 42 15.46 8.55 -19.57
CA LEU A 42 14.82 9.37 -20.58
C LEU A 42 15.81 10.43 -21.04
N GLU A 43 16.19 10.37 -22.31
CA GLU A 43 17.11 11.34 -22.91
C GLU A 43 16.52 11.86 -24.22
N ASN A 44 16.36 13.18 -24.32
CA ASN A 44 15.78 13.83 -25.49
C ASN A 44 14.48 13.16 -25.97
N ASP A 45 13.54 12.95 -25.04
CA ASP A 45 12.25 12.27 -25.24
C ASP A 45 12.33 10.80 -25.72
N SER A 46 13.51 10.19 -25.70
CA SER A 46 13.71 8.78 -26.03
C SER A 46 14.05 7.96 -24.79
N LEU A 47 13.35 6.83 -24.62
CA LEU A 47 13.63 5.91 -23.53
C LEU A 47 14.78 4.98 -23.89
N PHE A 48 15.63 4.72 -22.90
CA PHE A 48 16.73 3.79 -23.00
C PHE A 48 16.68 2.80 -21.84
N ILE A 49 17.17 1.59 -22.08
CA ILE A 49 17.32 0.55 -21.08
C ILE A 49 18.79 0.15 -20.97
N THR A 50 19.25 -0.03 -19.73
CA THR A 50 20.54 -0.63 -19.41
C THR A 50 20.30 -1.68 -18.33
N THR A 51 20.63 -2.93 -18.62
CA THR A 51 20.35 -4.03 -17.69
C THR A 51 21.58 -4.40 -16.85
N ALA A 52 21.35 -4.85 -15.62
CA ALA A 52 22.42 -5.32 -14.73
C ALA A 52 23.02 -6.66 -15.19
N GLU A 53 22.24 -7.44 -15.94
CA GLU A 53 22.59 -8.75 -16.48
C GLU A 53 22.24 -8.80 -17.98
N ASP A 54 22.78 -9.78 -18.69
CA ASP A 54 22.38 -10.04 -20.07
C ASP A 54 20.88 -10.35 -20.12
N ALA A 55 20.18 -9.68 -21.02
CA ALA A 55 18.76 -9.80 -21.22
C ALA A 55 18.45 -10.16 -22.67
N ASN A 56 17.38 -10.92 -22.87
CA ASN A 56 16.76 -11.08 -24.18
C ASN A 56 15.43 -10.35 -24.17
N TYR A 57 15.00 -9.82 -25.32
CA TYR A 57 13.66 -9.30 -25.45
C TYR A 57 12.98 -9.76 -26.73
N MET A 58 11.65 -9.83 -26.66
CA MET A 58 10.80 -10.11 -27.82
C MET A 58 9.74 -9.01 -27.94
N VAL A 59 9.69 -8.34 -29.09
CA VAL A 59 8.62 -7.38 -29.39
C VAL A 59 7.33 -8.16 -29.60
N MET A 60 6.33 -7.93 -28.76
CA MET A 60 5.16 -8.82 -28.69
C MET A 60 4.33 -8.82 -29.99
N ALA A 61 4.27 -7.69 -30.70
CA ALA A 61 3.51 -7.56 -31.93
C ALA A 61 4.15 -8.24 -33.15
N THR A 62 5.48 -8.16 -33.27
CA THR A 62 6.23 -8.67 -34.43
C THR A 62 6.92 -10.00 -34.15
N GLN A 63 7.00 -10.41 -32.88
CA GLN A 63 7.80 -11.54 -32.39
C GLN A 63 9.30 -11.41 -32.69
N GLU A 64 9.76 -10.22 -33.09
CA GLU A 64 11.18 -9.94 -33.30
C GLU A 64 11.94 -10.08 -31.99
N LYS A 65 13.08 -10.79 -32.04
CA LYS A 65 13.92 -11.07 -30.88
C LYS A 65 15.26 -10.38 -31.02
N ASP A 66 15.73 -9.80 -29.93
CA ASP A 66 17.09 -9.26 -29.80
C ASP A 66 17.52 -9.38 -28.32
N SER A 67 18.71 -8.88 -27.99
CA SER A 67 19.31 -8.94 -26.67
C SER A 67 19.83 -7.59 -26.21
N VAL A 68 19.89 -7.38 -24.90
CA VAL A 68 20.60 -6.27 -24.25
C VAL A 68 21.74 -6.90 -23.45
N LYS A 69 22.98 -6.54 -23.77
CA LYS A 69 24.14 -6.98 -22.99
C LYS A 69 24.22 -6.19 -21.70
N ALA A 70 24.64 -6.83 -20.61
CA ALA A 70 24.78 -6.21 -19.30
C ALA A 70 25.62 -4.91 -19.38
N GLY A 71 25.13 -3.84 -18.77
CA GLY A 71 25.78 -2.54 -18.74
C GLY A 71 25.78 -1.77 -20.06
N ILE A 72 25.29 -2.36 -21.16
CA ILE A 72 25.17 -1.67 -22.45
C ILE A 72 23.81 -1.02 -22.58
N LYS A 73 23.83 0.28 -22.81
CA LYS A 73 22.63 1.07 -23.05
C LYS A 73 22.08 0.82 -24.45
N LYS A 74 20.79 0.47 -24.54
CA LYS A 74 20.05 0.31 -25.80
C LYS A 74 18.74 1.12 -25.78
N PRO A 75 18.21 1.52 -26.95
CA PRO A 75 16.87 2.09 -27.03
C PRO A 75 15.84 1.11 -26.44
N LEU A 76 14.98 1.61 -25.56
CA LEU A 76 13.92 0.81 -24.97
C LEU A 76 12.80 0.63 -26.00
N ARG A 77 12.49 -0.63 -26.31
CA ARG A 77 11.29 -1.01 -27.06
C ARG A 77 10.10 -1.16 -26.10
N LEU A 78 9.06 -0.36 -26.32
CA LEU A 78 7.76 -0.53 -25.66
C LEU A 78 7.07 -1.79 -26.16
N ARG A 79 6.18 -2.38 -25.34
CA ARG A 79 5.46 -3.63 -25.65
C ARG A 79 6.39 -4.77 -26.08
N ALA A 80 7.59 -4.79 -25.50
CA ALA A 80 8.53 -5.88 -25.61
C ALA A 80 8.65 -6.57 -24.24
N LEU A 81 8.68 -7.89 -24.26
CA LEU A 81 8.92 -8.73 -23.09
C LEU A 81 10.43 -8.88 -22.92
N TYR A 82 10.99 -8.24 -21.90
CA TYR A 82 12.40 -8.39 -21.50
C TYR A 82 12.52 -9.50 -20.47
N SER A 83 13.29 -10.54 -20.79
CA SER A 83 13.66 -11.62 -19.88
C SER A 83 15.08 -11.37 -19.38
N ILE A 84 15.20 -11.01 -18.09
CA ILE A 84 16.44 -10.61 -17.42
C ILE A 84 16.65 -11.56 -16.24
N GLY A 85 17.54 -12.55 -16.39
CA GLY A 85 17.66 -13.62 -15.40
C GLY A 85 16.32 -14.33 -15.17
N ASN A 86 15.80 -14.28 -13.94
CA ASN A 86 14.50 -14.85 -13.56
C ASN A 86 13.33 -13.85 -13.64
N ALA A 87 13.59 -12.62 -14.09
CA ALA A 87 12.60 -11.56 -14.15
C ALA A 87 12.07 -11.36 -15.57
N ASN A 88 10.78 -11.11 -15.68
CA ASN A 88 10.13 -10.70 -16.92
C ASN A 88 9.54 -9.30 -16.73
N LEU A 89 9.92 -8.38 -17.62
CA LEU A 89 9.49 -6.98 -17.58
C LEU A 89 8.87 -6.60 -18.93
N VAL A 90 7.72 -5.92 -18.88
CA VAL A 90 7.10 -5.28 -20.04
C VAL A 90 6.85 -3.82 -19.70
N VAL A 91 7.27 -2.92 -20.58
CA VAL A 91 6.88 -1.50 -20.53
C VAL A 91 5.82 -1.27 -21.59
N PRO A 92 4.52 -1.28 -21.24
CA PRO A 92 3.44 -1.26 -22.23
C PRO A 92 3.31 0.10 -22.92
N GLU A 93 3.52 1.18 -22.18
CA GLU A 93 3.35 2.55 -22.63
C GLU A 93 4.24 3.50 -21.82
N TYR A 94 4.56 4.63 -22.43
CA TYR A 94 5.22 5.75 -21.79
C TYR A 94 4.47 7.03 -22.14
N ASN A 95 4.11 7.80 -21.12
CA ASN A 95 3.43 9.08 -21.26
C ASN A 95 4.35 10.19 -20.76
N SER A 96 4.84 11.05 -21.66
CA SER A 96 5.76 12.15 -21.30
C SER A 96 5.11 13.21 -20.40
N LYS A 97 3.78 13.33 -20.48
CA LYS A 97 2.95 14.15 -19.59
C LYS A 97 1.65 13.39 -19.33
N ALA A 98 1.42 12.98 -18.10
CA ALA A 98 0.18 12.36 -17.67
C ALA A 98 -0.29 12.99 -16.36
N THR A 99 -1.61 13.11 -16.21
CA THR A 99 -2.25 13.43 -14.93
C THR A 99 -2.98 12.18 -14.47
N VAL A 100 -2.54 11.60 -13.36
CA VAL A 100 -3.30 10.53 -12.71
C VAL A 100 -4.56 11.16 -12.13
N LYS A 101 -5.71 10.61 -12.48
CA LYS A 101 -6.99 11.00 -11.89
C LYS A 101 -7.60 9.78 -11.21
N THR A 102 -7.94 9.93 -9.95
CA THR A 102 -8.66 8.92 -9.20
C THR A 102 -10.15 9.06 -9.48
N TYR A 103 -10.82 7.94 -9.76
CA TYR A 103 -12.26 7.87 -9.93
C TYR A 103 -12.85 6.88 -8.94
N SER A 104 -14.07 7.14 -8.48
CA SER A 104 -14.78 6.18 -7.64
C SER A 104 -15.15 4.96 -8.49
N GLU A 105 -14.68 3.78 -8.08
CA GLU A 105 -15.05 2.51 -8.72
C GLU A 105 -16.56 2.24 -8.60
N ASN A 106 -17.18 2.65 -7.50
CA ASN A 106 -18.61 2.49 -7.25
C ASN A 106 -19.21 3.67 -6.50
N LYS A 107 -20.51 3.92 -6.65
CA LYS A 107 -21.26 4.92 -5.88
C LYS A 107 -21.54 4.47 -4.43
N LYS A 108 -21.54 3.16 -4.17
CA LYS A 108 -21.75 2.59 -2.82
C LYS A 108 -20.41 2.31 -2.14
N ILE A 109 -20.18 2.97 -1.01
CA ILE A 109 -19.02 2.74 -0.13
C ILE A 109 -19.33 1.53 0.76
N LYS A 110 -18.46 0.53 0.75
CA LYS A 110 -18.50 -0.61 1.68
C LYS A 110 -17.50 -0.39 2.82
N ASN A 111 -17.57 -1.21 3.88
CA ASN A 111 -16.63 -1.08 5.01
C ASN A 111 -15.17 -1.31 4.58
N GLU A 112 -14.95 -2.15 3.58
CA GLU A 112 -13.64 -2.42 3.00
C GLU A 112 -13.17 -1.38 1.98
N SER A 113 -14.03 -0.44 1.58
CA SER A 113 -13.69 0.58 0.58
C SER A 113 -12.80 1.66 1.17
N THR A 114 -11.77 2.04 0.40
CA THR A 114 -11.02 3.28 0.63
C THR A 114 -11.80 4.45 0.05
N SER A 115 -11.97 5.50 0.85
CA SER A 115 -12.62 6.75 0.45
C SER A 115 -11.58 7.83 0.24
N GLY A 116 -11.72 8.61 -0.84
CA GLY A 116 -10.87 9.75 -1.15
C GLY A 116 -11.60 11.08 -0.99
N VAL A 117 -10.91 12.09 -0.46
CA VAL A 117 -11.40 13.48 -0.39
C VAL A 117 -10.34 14.40 -1.01
N MET A 118 -10.79 15.27 -1.92
CA MET A 118 -9.96 16.34 -2.46
C MET A 118 -10.24 17.63 -1.68
N LEU A 119 -9.19 18.23 -1.14
CA LEU A 119 -9.26 19.51 -0.44
C LEU A 119 -8.40 20.54 -1.16
N GLU A 120 -8.97 21.70 -1.44
CA GLU A 120 -8.23 22.85 -1.93
C GLU A 120 -7.86 23.76 -0.75
N ILE A 121 -6.56 23.97 -0.55
CA ILE A 121 -6.03 24.90 0.46
C ILE A 121 -5.43 26.09 -0.28
N SER A 122 -5.88 27.29 0.09
CA SER A 122 -5.37 28.54 -0.47
C SER A 122 -4.84 29.45 0.64
N ASP A 123 -3.63 29.98 0.44
CA ASP A 123 -3.05 31.05 1.27
C ASP A 123 -3.18 32.45 0.64
N GLY A 124 -4.03 32.56 -0.40
CA GLY A 124 -4.22 33.75 -1.22
C GLY A 124 -3.41 33.70 -2.51
N SER A 125 -2.10 33.51 -2.43
CA SER A 125 -1.21 33.46 -3.61
C SER A 125 -0.97 32.06 -4.14
N ASN A 126 -1.03 31.05 -3.28
CA ASN A 126 -0.78 29.65 -3.61
C ASN A 126 -2.03 28.83 -3.37
N ILE A 127 -2.43 28.08 -4.39
CA ILE A 127 -3.49 27.08 -4.31
C ILE A 127 -2.83 25.70 -4.35
N LYS A 128 -3.09 24.87 -3.33
CA LYS A 128 -2.64 23.48 -3.29
C LYS A 128 -3.85 22.58 -3.14
N VAL A 129 -3.98 21.61 -4.04
CA VAL A 129 -4.97 20.53 -3.92
C VAL A 129 -4.30 19.37 -3.18
N LEU A 130 -4.92 18.92 -2.08
CA LEU A 130 -4.54 17.74 -1.33
C LEU A 130 -5.53 16.61 -1.60
N GLU A 131 -5.01 15.44 -1.94
CA GLU A 131 -5.79 14.21 -2.02
C GLU A 131 -5.57 13.40 -0.75
N LEU A 132 -6.61 13.25 0.05
CA LEU A 132 -6.59 12.49 1.29
C LEU A 132 -7.36 11.19 1.09
N TYR A 133 -6.78 10.09 1.58
CA TYR A 133 -7.40 8.78 1.52
C TYR A 133 -7.58 8.25 2.94
N GLY A 134 -8.74 7.64 3.19
CA GLY A 134 -9.08 7.10 4.49
C GLY A 134 -10.03 5.92 4.37
N ARG A 135 -9.99 5.06 5.40
CA ARG A 135 -10.86 3.89 5.50
C ARG A 135 -11.54 3.88 6.86
N LYS A 136 -12.74 3.32 6.91
CA LYS A 136 -13.51 3.19 8.15
C LYS A 136 -12.75 2.30 9.14
N GLY A 137 -12.59 2.78 10.36
CA GLY A 137 -11.86 2.11 11.44
C GLY A 137 -10.34 2.36 11.44
N GLU A 138 -9.79 2.97 10.39
CA GLU A 138 -8.36 3.30 10.31
C GLU A 138 -8.16 4.79 10.62
N GLU A 139 -7.13 5.12 11.39
CA GLU A 139 -6.72 6.50 11.64
C GLU A 139 -6.21 7.13 10.32
N GLY A 140 -6.61 8.37 10.06
CA GLY A 140 -6.21 9.06 8.83
C GLY A 140 -4.73 9.42 8.86
N THR A 141 -4.00 9.16 7.77
CA THR A 141 -2.60 9.59 7.65
C THR A 141 -2.55 11.10 7.36
N PRO A 142 -1.87 11.91 8.19
CA PRO A 142 -1.76 13.35 7.94
C PRO A 142 -0.93 13.67 6.71
N GLN A 143 -1.46 14.52 5.84
CA GLN A 143 -0.67 15.24 4.86
C GLN A 143 -0.39 16.65 5.37
N VAL A 144 0.87 17.04 5.28
CA VAL A 144 1.33 18.34 5.74
C VAL A 144 1.45 19.29 4.56
N PHE A 145 0.79 20.44 4.69
CA PHE A 145 1.04 21.61 3.88
C PHE A 145 1.80 22.62 4.73
N GLU A 146 2.93 23.10 4.23
CA GLU A 146 3.78 24.07 4.91
C GLU A 146 4.19 25.14 3.91
N ASN A 147 4.00 26.40 4.29
CA ASN A 147 4.58 27.57 3.64
C ASN A 147 5.39 28.36 4.69
N GLU A 148 6.00 29.48 4.29
CA GLU A 148 6.87 30.27 5.18
C GLU A 148 6.16 30.81 6.44
N LYS A 149 4.82 30.83 6.48
CA LYS A 149 4.03 31.44 7.57
C LYS A 149 3.18 30.45 8.37
N VAL A 150 2.78 29.34 7.75
CA VAL A 150 1.77 28.43 8.28
C VAL A 150 2.12 26.99 7.93
N LYS A 151 2.02 26.12 8.92
CA LYS A 151 2.09 24.67 8.81
C LYS A 151 0.73 24.09 9.18
N VAL A 152 0.08 23.42 8.23
CA VAL A 152 -1.23 22.77 8.39
C VAL A 152 -1.06 21.28 8.15
N ALA A 153 -1.53 20.45 9.08
CA ALA A 153 -1.65 19.02 8.89
C ALA A 153 -3.12 18.66 8.73
N VAL A 154 -3.47 17.94 7.66
CA VAL A 154 -4.84 17.50 7.39
C VAL A 154 -4.85 16.01 7.13
N SER A 155 -5.76 15.29 7.79
CA SER A 155 -5.97 13.86 7.58
C SER A 155 -7.46 13.58 7.36
N TYR A 156 -7.73 12.50 6.64
CA TYR A 156 -9.08 11.97 6.50
C TYR A 156 -9.09 10.52 6.95
N GLY A 157 -9.85 10.22 8.01
CA GLY A 157 -9.93 8.90 8.61
C GLY A 157 -10.71 8.92 9.91
N SER A 158 -10.66 7.80 10.64
CA SER A 158 -11.36 7.66 11.91
C SER A 158 -10.61 8.41 13.00
N SER A 159 -11.32 9.22 13.79
CA SER A 159 -10.72 9.91 14.92
C SER A 159 -10.50 8.93 16.07
N VAL A 160 -9.28 8.89 16.62
CA VAL A 160 -8.96 8.07 17.78
C VAL A 160 -9.40 8.80 19.04
N MET A 161 -10.49 8.32 19.64
CA MET A 161 -10.93 8.79 20.95
C MET A 161 -10.32 7.89 22.03
N LYS A 162 -9.46 8.47 22.88
CA LYS A 162 -8.96 7.75 24.06
C LYS A 162 -10.08 7.65 25.08
N LEU A 163 -10.31 6.44 25.59
CA LEU A 163 -11.23 6.24 26.71
C LEU A 163 -10.57 6.78 27.99
N PRO A 164 -11.34 7.41 28.89
CA PRO A 164 -10.81 7.97 30.14
C PRO A 164 -10.48 6.90 31.19
N PHE A 165 -10.65 5.62 30.84
CA PHE A 165 -10.39 4.48 31.71
C PHE A 165 -9.56 3.41 31.02
N GLN A 166 -8.91 2.60 31.84
CA GLN A 166 -8.11 1.45 31.45
C GLN A 166 -8.63 0.19 32.16
N LEU A 167 -8.51 -0.95 31.50
CA LEU A 167 -8.83 -2.26 32.08
C LEU A 167 -7.54 -3.07 32.17
N HIS A 168 -7.16 -3.42 33.39
CA HIS A 168 -6.03 -4.30 33.64
C HIS A 168 -6.54 -5.72 33.93
N LEU A 169 -6.27 -6.67 33.04
CA LEU A 169 -6.62 -8.07 33.22
C LEU A 169 -5.66 -8.71 34.23
N ARG A 170 -6.18 -9.09 35.41
CA ARG A 170 -5.40 -9.80 36.44
C ARG A 170 -5.41 -11.30 36.22
N ASP A 171 -6.56 -11.87 35.88
CA ASP A 171 -6.72 -13.31 35.70
C ASP A 171 -7.82 -13.62 34.68
N PHE A 172 -7.62 -14.68 33.91
CA PHE A 172 -8.58 -15.19 32.94
C PHE A 172 -8.87 -16.66 33.23
N GLN A 173 -10.13 -16.96 33.50
CA GLN A 173 -10.62 -18.28 33.87
C GLN A 173 -11.50 -18.80 32.74
N MET A 174 -11.23 -20.02 32.31
CA MET A 174 -11.98 -20.69 31.25
C MET A 174 -12.36 -22.09 31.70
N ASP A 175 -13.66 -22.32 31.81
CA ASP A 175 -14.21 -23.65 32.05
C ASP A 175 -14.49 -24.34 30.71
N ARG A 176 -14.37 -25.67 30.67
CA ARG A 176 -14.61 -26.49 29.47
C ARG A 176 -15.70 -27.52 29.71
N TYR A 177 -16.41 -27.89 28.65
CA TYR A 177 -17.33 -29.02 28.72
C TYR A 177 -16.56 -30.33 28.93
N PRO A 178 -16.96 -31.18 29.90
CA PRO A 178 -16.33 -32.47 30.13
C PRO A 178 -16.25 -33.30 28.83
N GLY A 179 -15.04 -33.74 28.48
CA GLY A 179 -14.81 -34.56 27.28
C GLY A 179 -14.63 -33.78 25.98
N THR A 180 -14.55 -32.45 26.00
CA THR A 180 -14.23 -31.64 24.82
C THR A 180 -13.21 -30.55 25.15
N ASP A 181 -12.51 -30.05 24.13
CA ASP A 181 -11.73 -28.81 24.24
C ASP A 181 -12.58 -27.54 24.10
N ASN A 182 -13.91 -27.70 24.02
CA ASN A 182 -14.81 -26.57 23.86
C ASN A 182 -15.00 -25.85 25.21
N PRO A 183 -14.83 -24.52 25.23
CA PRO A 183 -15.07 -23.71 26.41
C PRO A 183 -16.57 -23.63 26.72
N SER A 184 -16.91 -23.78 27.99
CA SER A 184 -18.28 -23.71 28.52
C SER A 184 -18.59 -22.38 29.18
N SER A 185 -17.61 -21.71 29.78
CA SER A 185 -17.76 -20.38 30.38
C SER A 185 -16.43 -19.66 30.45
N TYR A 186 -16.49 -18.33 30.49
CA TYR A 186 -15.33 -17.47 30.68
C TYR A 186 -15.60 -16.47 31.80
N ALA A 187 -14.59 -16.25 32.63
CA ALA A 187 -14.58 -15.17 33.59
C ALA A 187 -13.24 -14.42 33.53
N SER A 188 -13.32 -13.10 33.59
CA SER A 188 -12.14 -12.24 33.65
C SER A 188 -12.17 -11.44 34.94
N GLU A 189 -11.08 -11.52 35.69
CA GLU A 189 -10.82 -10.66 36.85
C GLU A 189 -10.04 -9.44 36.36
N ILE A 190 -10.68 -8.28 36.36
CA ILE A 190 -10.13 -7.03 35.81
C ILE A 190 -10.08 -5.92 36.86
N THR A 191 -9.08 -5.05 36.80
CA THR A 191 -9.06 -3.78 37.54
C THR A 191 -9.49 -2.69 36.57
N LEU A 192 -10.56 -1.98 36.90
CA LEU A 192 -10.95 -0.74 36.23
C LEU A 192 -10.18 0.41 36.88
N GLU A 193 -9.42 1.14 36.07
CA GLU A 193 -8.74 2.37 36.46
C GLU A 193 -9.27 3.53 35.61
N ASP A 194 -10.06 4.42 36.22
CA ASP A 194 -10.57 5.65 35.61
C ASP A 194 -9.94 6.84 36.33
N ASN A 195 -8.96 7.47 35.68
CA ASN A 195 -8.19 8.56 36.26
C ASN A 195 -8.98 9.87 36.34
N GLU A 196 -9.97 10.08 35.46
CA GLU A 196 -10.82 11.28 35.51
C GLU A 196 -11.77 11.25 36.70
N LYS A 197 -12.33 10.07 37.00
CA LYS A 197 -13.27 9.89 38.12
C LYS A 197 -12.59 9.40 39.41
N GLN A 198 -11.27 9.21 39.39
CA GLN A 198 -10.50 8.63 40.49
C GLN A 198 -11.07 7.29 40.97
N VAL A 199 -11.49 6.43 40.04
CA VAL A 199 -12.02 5.10 40.34
C VAL A 199 -10.93 4.08 40.10
N LEU A 200 -10.58 3.34 41.17
CA LEU A 200 -9.80 2.12 41.09
C LEU A 200 -10.60 1.00 41.74
N ARG A 201 -11.09 0.06 40.93
CA ARG A 201 -11.97 -1.01 41.41
C ARG A 201 -11.75 -2.33 40.69
N ASP A 202 -11.69 -3.38 41.48
CA ASP A 202 -11.64 -4.75 40.98
C ASP A 202 -13.03 -5.24 40.63
N GLN A 203 -13.15 -5.88 39.47
CA GLN A 203 -14.39 -6.42 38.93
C GLN A 203 -14.16 -7.79 38.32
N ARG A 204 -15.16 -8.66 38.48
CA ARG A 204 -15.26 -9.91 37.75
C ARG A 204 -16.32 -9.76 36.67
N ILE A 205 -15.92 -9.98 35.42
CA ILE A 205 -16.83 -9.99 34.28
C ILE A 205 -17.04 -11.44 33.87
N TYR A 206 -18.30 -11.85 33.79
CA TYR A 206 -18.70 -13.14 33.23
C TYR A 206 -19.10 -12.96 31.77
N MET A 207 -18.67 -13.88 30.91
CA MET A 207 -19.08 -13.91 29.51
C MET A 207 -19.66 -15.28 29.19
N GLU A 208 -21.00 -15.34 29.19
CA GLU A 208 -21.74 -16.56 28.86
C GLU A 208 -21.81 -16.73 27.34
N SER A 209 -21.51 -17.94 26.83
CA SER A 209 -21.82 -18.28 25.45
C SER A 209 -23.30 -18.66 25.36
N TYR A 210 -24.16 -17.74 24.90
CA TYR A 210 -25.51 -18.10 24.48
C TYR A 210 -25.43 -18.92 23.18
N PHE A 211 -25.29 -20.24 23.29
CA PHE A 211 -25.70 -21.16 22.22
C PHE A 211 -27.20 -21.39 22.35
N GLY A 212 -27.98 -20.46 21.79
CA GLY A 212 -29.39 -20.71 21.51
C GLY A 212 -29.50 -21.69 20.35
N LEU A 213 -30.18 -22.82 20.61
CA LEU A 213 -30.67 -23.78 19.62
C LEU A 213 -31.59 -23.13 18.58
#